data_AF-A0A6A4QYK5-F1
#
_entry.id   AF-A0A6A4QYK5-F1
#
_cell.length_a   1.000
_cell.length_b   1.000
_cell.length_c   1.000
_cell.angle_alpha   90.00
_cell.angle_beta   90.00
_cell.angle_gamma   90.00
#
_symmetry.space_group_name_H-M   'P 1'
#
loop_
_entity.id
_entity.type
_entity.pdbx_description
1 polymer ?
#
loop_
_entity_poly.entity_id
_entity_poly.type
_entity_poly.pdbx_seq_one_letter_code
_entity_poly.pdbx_strand_id
1 'polypeptide(L)'
;MKRLVEICFLGRGKVKSCEIHCSSFSKMGSEATLCVPKWGSEPSIMGIDEAGRGPVLGPMVYGCLYCARSYQKTLSTLSFADSKTLKEEKREELFEALKENDSIGWAVDVIDPRELSAKMLKKNKINLNEISHDSAMGLIDRVLKMGVLLTEVYVDTVGDAGKYEAKLSKIFPSIKFVVAKKADSLYPVVSGASIVAKVTRDRAVREWVLDETAENMHRNFGSGYPGDPQTKSWLKDHRHYIFGFPSLVRFSWGTCTTYFKDGAEVLWESDKDEDGGSNNQNGKRQLKLSNVGFTSKRRSDEIESSGKGRSRFFQARKLEHLAYF
;
A
#
# COMPACT_ATOMS: atom_id res chain seq x y z
N MET A 1 12.61 -4.64 0.51
CA MET A 1 11.31 -5.19 0.08
C MET A 1 11.01 -4.57 -1.28
N LYS A 2 10.99 -5.34 -2.37
CA LYS A 2 10.69 -4.79 -3.71
C LYS A 2 9.17 -4.85 -3.89
N ARG A 3 8.56 -3.75 -4.37
CA ARG A 3 7.14 -3.74 -4.72
C ARG A 3 6.90 -4.71 -5.86
N LEU A 4 5.86 -5.52 -5.75
CA LEU A 4 5.40 -6.34 -6.87
C LEU A 4 4.68 -5.40 -7.85
N VAL A 5 5.22 -5.31 -9.06
CA VAL A 5 4.69 -4.45 -10.12
C VAL A 5 4.46 -5.36 -11.32
N GLU A 6 3.20 -5.57 -11.66
CA GLU A 6 2.80 -6.32 -12.84
C GLU A 6 2.47 -5.33 -13.96
N ILE A 7 3.09 -5.52 -15.13
CA ILE A 7 2.89 -4.71 -16.33
C ILE A 7 2.55 -5.68 -17.46
N CYS A 8 1.39 -5.52 -18.09
CA CYS A 8 1.01 -6.30 -19.26
C CYS A 8 0.77 -5.37 -20.47
N PHE A 9 1.51 -5.64 -21.55
CA PHE A 9 1.22 -5.14 -22.90
C PHE A 9 1.01 -6.33 -23.82
N LEU A 10 -0.06 -6.29 -24.60
CA LEU A 10 -0.25 -7.21 -25.71
C LEU A 10 0.07 -6.47 -27.02
N GLY A 11 1.29 -6.72 -27.50
CA GLY A 11 1.61 -6.65 -28.92
C GLY A 11 1.66 -8.08 -29.44
N ARG A 12 0.95 -8.37 -30.54
CA ARG A 12 0.82 -9.70 -31.17
C ARG A 12 2.04 -10.60 -30.97
N GLY A 13 1.89 -11.60 -30.09
CA GLY A 13 2.86 -12.69 -29.91
C GLY A 13 3.18 -13.01 -28.45
N LYS A 14 2.46 -13.99 -27.89
CA LYS A 14 2.70 -14.68 -26.61
C LYS A 14 2.78 -13.78 -25.36
N VAL A 15 1.76 -13.88 -24.51
CA VAL A 15 1.77 -13.44 -23.11
C VAL A 15 3.03 -14.00 -22.44
N LYS A 16 4.04 -13.16 -22.21
CA LYS A 16 5.05 -13.44 -21.20
C LYS A 16 4.49 -12.88 -19.90
N SER A 17 3.94 -13.77 -19.08
CA SER A 17 3.93 -13.55 -17.64
C SER A 17 5.37 -13.22 -17.24
N CYS A 18 5.64 -11.95 -16.94
CA CYS A 18 6.85 -11.56 -16.26
C CYS A 18 6.54 -11.62 -14.76
N GLU A 19 6.61 -12.81 -14.19
CA GLU A 19 6.88 -12.95 -12.77
C GLU A 19 8.25 -12.32 -12.50
N ILE A 20 8.27 -11.05 -12.13
CA ILE A 20 9.50 -10.40 -11.67
C ILE A 20 9.72 -10.86 -10.22
N HIS A 21 10.18 -12.11 -10.08
CA HIS A 21 10.78 -12.57 -8.84
C HIS A 21 12.04 -11.73 -8.60
N CYS A 22 12.05 -11.06 -7.47
CA CYS A 22 12.90 -9.90 -7.23
C CYS A 22 14.37 -10.26 -6.90
N SER A 23 14.88 -11.40 -7.35
CA SER A 23 16.26 -11.88 -7.05
C SER A 23 17.27 -11.73 -8.20
N SER A 24 16.88 -11.31 -9.41
CA SER A 24 17.76 -11.46 -10.60
C SER A 24 18.06 -10.17 -11.37
N PHE A 25 18.33 -9.04 -10.70
CA PHE A 25 18.65 -7.77 -11.39
C PHE A 25 20.16 -7.48 -11.56
N SER A 26 21.03 -8.49 -11.52
CA SER A 26 22.48 -8.29 -11.67
C SER A 26 23.11 -8.90 -12.94
N LYS A 27 22.37 -9.60 -13.80
CA LYS A 27 22.90 -10.05 -15.10
C LYS A 27 21.79 -10.19 -16.15
N MET A 28 21.49 -9.12 -16.87
CA MET A 28 20.94 -9.24 -18.22
C MET A 28 21.21 -7.94 -18.98
N GLY A 29 22.28 -7.95 -19.77
CA GLY A 29 22.51 -6.96 -20.82
C GLY A 29 21.67 -7.34 -22.04
N SER A 30 20.63 -6.55 -22.30
CA SER A 30 20.05 -6.28 -23.61
C SER A 30 18.84 -5.37 -23.39
N GLU A 31 18.84 -4.19 -24.00
CA GLU A 31 17.72 -3.23 -23.98
C GLU A 31 16.41 -3.91 -24.37
N ALA A 32 15.51 -4.12 -23.40
CA ALA A 32 14.11 -4.38 -23.69
C ALA A 32 13.47 -3.05 -24.08
N THR A 33 13.47 -2.74 -25.37
CA THR A 33 12.71 -1.61 -25.92
C THR A 33 11.24 -1.82 -25.53
N LEU A 34 10.73 -1.00 -24.60
CA LEU A 34 9.31 -0.99 -24.31
C LEU A 34 8.57 -0.60 -25.60
N CYS A 35 7.84 -1.55 -26.17
CA CYS A 35 7.08 -1.32 -27.39
C CYS A 35 5.83 -0.53 -27.01
N VAL A 36 5.84 0.78 -27.26
CA VAL A 36 4.67 1.64 -27.08
C VAL A 36 3.54 1.11 -27.97
N PRO A 37 2.32 0.91 -27.46
CA PRO A 37 1.19 0.56 -28.31
C PRO A 37 1.06 1.57 -29.45
N LYS A 38 0.56 1.14 -30.62
CA LYS A 38 0.35 2.04 -31.77
C LYS A 38 -0.49 3.27 -31.39
N TRP A 39 -1.48 3.08 -30.52
CA TRP A 39 -2.33 4.14 -30.00
C TRP A 39 -1.68 4.99 -28.91
N GLY A 40 -0.55 4.58 -28.35
CA GLY A 40 0.17 5.32 -27.30
C GLY A 40 0.78 6.63 -27.80
N SER A 41 0.92 6.82 -29.12
CA SER A 41 1.27 8.11 -29.72
C SER A 41 0.07 9.06 -29.88
N GLU A 42 -1.16 8.58 -29.69
CA GLU A 42 -2.37 9.39 -29.71
C GLU A 42 -2.68 9.97 -28.32
N PRO A 43 -3.36 11.13 -28.22
CA PRO A 43 -3.85 11.66 -26.96
C PRO A 43 -4.62 10.59 -26.18
N SER A 44 -4.08 10.21 -25.03
CA SER A 44 -4.60 9.12 -24.21
C SER A 44 -5.20 9.62 -22.89
N ILE A 45 -6.14 8.84 -22.37
CA ILE A 45 -6.78 9.06 -21.08
C ILE A 45 -6.43 7.93 -20.13
N MET A 46 -6.40 8.21 -18.82
CA MET A 46 -6.12 7.22 -17.77
C MET A 46 -7.12 7.36 -16.62
N GLY A 47 -7.53 6.25 -16.06
CA GLY A 47 -8.29 6.14 -14.83
C GLY A 47 -7.44 5.52 -13.74
N ILE A 48 -7.59 6.01 -12.51
CA ILE A 48 -6.90 5.49 -11.33
C ILE A 48 -7.93 5.27 -10.22
N ASP A 49 -7.87 4.09 -9.62
CA ASP A 49 -8.67 3.73 -8.45
C ASP A 49 -7.87 2.80 -7.53
N GLU A 50 -8.35 2.60 -6.30
CA GLU A 50 -7.73 1.70 -5.33
C GLU A 50 -8.66 0.61 -4.80
N ALA A 51 -8.05 -0.47 -4.31
CA ALA A 51 -8.70 -1.52 -3.57
C ALA A 51 -7.93 -1.84 -2.29
N GLY A 52 -8.66 -2.24 -1.24
CA GLY A 52 -8.03 -2.64 0.02
C GLY A 52 -7.50 -1.49 0.87
N ARG A 53 -8.07 -0.28 0.77
CA ARG A 53 -7.69 0.85 1.66
C ARG A 53 -8.09 0.62 3.12
N GLY A 54 -9.28 0.07 3.37
CA GLY A 54 -9.84 -0.11 4.72
C GLY A 54 -9.43 -1.37 5.52
N PRO A 55 -9.22 -2.54 4.89
CA PRO A 55 -8.86 -3.79 5.58
C PRO A 55 -7.64 -3.66 6.51
N VAL A 56 -7.68 -4.41 7.61
CA VAL A 56 -6.52 -4.63 8.49
C VAL A 56 -5.63 -5.77 7.98
N LEU A 57 -6.16 -6.64 7.12
CA LEU A 57 -5.43 -7.74 6.48
C LEU A 57 -5.17 -7.47 4.99
N GLY A 58 -4.01 -7.92 4.50
CA GLY A 58 -3.69 -7.97 3.08
C GLY A 58 -3.13 -6.66 2.49
N PRO A 59 -2.79 -6.64 1.21
CA PRO A 59 -2.19 -5.48 0.55
C PRO A 59 -3.21 -4.40 0.22
N MET A 60 -2.72 -3.16 0.02
CA MET A 60 -3.47 -2.09 -0.63
C MET A 60 -3.01 -2.02 -2.09
N VAL A 61 -3.96 -2.03 -3.03
CA VAL A 61 -3.64 -2.07 -4.46
C VAL A 61 -4.16 -0.81 -5.13
N TYR A 62 -3.28 -0.09 -5.82
CA TYR A 62 -3.67 0.93 -6.78
C TYR A 62 -3.67 0.32 -8.17
N GLY A 63 -4.76 0.51 -8.92
CA GLY A 63 -4.88 0.08 -10.30
C GLY A 63 -5.02 1.29 -11.21
N CYS A 64 -4.48 1.19 -12.41
CA CYS A 64 -4.80 2.11 -13.49
C CYS A 64 -5.20 1.37 -14.76
N LEU A 65 -6.06 2.02 -15.53
CA LEU A 65 -6.39 1.64 -16.89
C LEU A 65 -6.23 2.88 -17.77
N TYR A 66 -5.66 2.72 -18.96
CA TYR A 66 -5.44 3.82 -19.90
C TYR A 66 -5.64 3.33 -21.33
N CYS A 67 -6.11 4.23 -22.18
CA CYS A 67 -6.37 3.96 -23.60
C CYS A 67 -6.32 5.28 -24.38
N ALA A 68 -6.27 5.19 -25.72
CA ALA A 68 -6.46 6.38 -26.54
C ALA A 68 -7.82 7.04 -26.26
N ARG A 69 -7.85 8.37 -26.32
CA ARG A 69 -9.08 9.16 -26.11
C ARG A 69 -10.17 8.80 -27.11
N SER A 70 -9.79 8.43 -28.33
CA SER A 70 -10.68 7.93 -29.39
C SER A 70 -11.44 6.67 -28.95
N TYR A 71 -10.83 5.82 -28.12
CA TYR A 71 -11.39 4.57 -27.62
C TYR A 71 -12.38 4.75 -26.45
N GLN A 72 -12.47 5.95 -25.86
CA GLN A 72 -13.32 6.21 -24.69
C GLN A 72 -14.79 5.82 -24.91
N LYS A 73 -15.33 6.03 -26.11
CA LYS A 73 -16.71 5.66 -26.45
C LYS A 73 -16.91 4.14 -26.43
N THR A 74 -15.97 3.39 -27.00
CA THR A 74 -15.97 1.92 -26.98
C THR A 74 -15.83 1.40 -25.56
N LEU A 75 -14.97 2.03 -24.74
CA LEU A 75 -14.81 1.70 -23.33
C LEU A 75 -16.13 1.82 -22.55
N SER A 76 -16.96 2.83 -22.84
CA SER A 76 -18.29 2.97 -22.23
C SER A 76 -19.24 1.82 -22.58
N THR A 77 -19.09 1.18 -23.74
CA THR A 77 -19.97 0.07 -24.17
C THR A 77 -19.64 -1.26 -23.48
N LEU A 78 -18.44 -1.40 -22.90
CA LEU A 78 -17.97 -2.61 -22.22
C LEU A 78 -18.64 -2.87 -20.86
N SER A 79 -19.71 -2.12 -20.53
CA SER A 79 -20.58 -2.35 -19.36
C SER A 79 -19.82 -2.52 -18.04
N PHE A 80 -18.88 -1.62 -17.76
CA PHE A 80 -18.20 -1.54 -16.45
C PHE A 80 -19.09 -0.93 -15.35
N ALA A 81 -20.41 -0.88 -15.52
CA ALA A 81 -21.30 -0.17 -14.62
C ALA A 81 -21.36 -0.86 -13.24
N ASP A 82 -20.99 -0.08 -12.22
CA ASP A 82 -21.05 -0.37 -10.79
C ASP A 82 -20.30 -1.63 -10.31
N SER A 83 -18.96 -1.58 -10.41
CA SER A 83 -18.07 -2.63 -9.89
C SER A 83 -18.23 -2.95 -8.39
N LYS A 84 -19.02 -2.17 -7.64
CA LYS A 84 -19.37 -2.42 -6.23
C LYS A 84 -20.53 -3.39 -6.07
N THR A 85 -21.40 -3.54 -7.07
CA THR A 85 -22.51 -4.51 -7.09
C THR A 85 -22.20 -5.75 -7.93
N LEU A 86 -21.12 -5.72 -8.71
CA LEU A 86 -20.63 -6.89 -9.44
C LEU A 86 -20.09 -7.98 -8.50
N LYS A 87 -20.52 -9.22 -8.76
CA LYS A 87 -19.96 -10.41 -8.10
C LYS A 87 -18.48 -10.61 -8.50
N GLU A 88 -17.74 -11.34 -7.67
CA GLU A 88 -16.32 -11.63 -7.88
C GLU A 88 -16.07 -12.29 -9.25
N GLU A 89 -16.88 -13.28 -9.61
CA GLU A 89 -16.76 -14.01 -10.88
C GLU A 89 -16.91 -13.06 -12.08
N LYS A 90 -17.84 -12.10 -11.98
CA LYS A 90 -18.06 -11.13 -13.05
C LYS A 90 -16.92 -10.12 -13.17
N ARG A 91 -16.31 -9.73 -12.04
CA ARG A 91 -15.12 -8.86 -12.04
C ARG A 91 -13.93 -9.58 -12.68
N GLU A 92 -13.76 -10.87 -12.39
CA GLU A 92 -12.73 -11.72 -13.00
C GLU A 92 -12.93 -11.82 -14.53
N GLU A 93 -14.13 -12.14 -15.00
CA GLU A 93 -14.44 -12.17 -16.45
C GLU A 93 -14.12 -10.83 -17.14
N LEU A 94 -14.52 -9.71 -16.54
CA LEU A 94 -14.24 -8.38 -17.09
C LEU A 94 -12.74 -8.07 -17.11
N PHE A 95 -12.00 -8.50 -16.08
CA PHE A 95 -10.56 -8.31 -16.04
C PHE A 95 -9.84 -9.15 -17.11
N GLU A 96 -10.27 -10.40 -17.35
CA GLU A 96 -9.76 -11.20 -18.46
C GLU A 96 -10.04 -10.54 -19.83
N ALA A 97 -11.27 -10.06 -20.05
CA ALA A 97 -11.62 -9.33 -21.28
C ALA A 97 -10.83 -8.03 -21.46
N LEU A 98 -10.52 -7.31 -20.37
CA LEU A 98 -9.66 -6.14 -20.40
C LEU A 98 -8.22 -6.50 -20.79
N LYS A 99 -7.70 -7.62 -20.28
CA LYS A 99 -6.36 -8.09 -20.63
C LYS A 99 -6.26 -8.45 -22.10
N GLU A 100 -7.26 -9.09 -22.69
CA GLU A 100 -7.25 -9.48 -24.10
C GLU A 100 -7.37 -8.30 -25.07
N ASN A 101 -7.61 -7.08 -24.57
CA ASN A 101 -7.86 -5.91 -25.40
C ASN A 101 -6.58 -5.11 -25.70
N ASP A 102 -6.06 -5.25 -26.93
CA ASP A 102 -4.88 -4.52 -27.42
C ASP A 102 -5.03 -2.97 -27.42
N SER A 103 -6.26 -2.45 -27.28
CA SER A 103 -6.54 -1.00 -27.25
C SER A 103 -6.49 -0.41 -25.83
N ILE A 104 -6.22 -1.24 -24.83
CA ILE A 104 -6.22 -0.88 -23.42
C ILE A 104 -4.88 -1.29 -22.80
N GLY A 105 -4.28 -0.37 -22.05
CA GLY A 105 -3.19 -0.66 -21.14
C GLY A 105 -3.67 -0.60 -19.71
N TRP A 106 -3.04 -1.38 -18.83
CA TRP A 106 -3.29 -1.33 -17.40
C TRP A 106 -1.99 -1.57 -16.63
N ALA A 107 -1.97 -1.15 -15.36
CA ALA A 107 -0.87 -1.42 -14.45
C ALA A 107 -1.38 -1.38 -13.01
N VAL A 108 -0.62 -2.00 -12.11
CA VAL A 108 -0.93 -2.04 -10.68
C VAL A 108 0.28 -1.66 -9.83
N ASP A 109 0.00 -1.08 -8.67
CA ASP A 109 0.96 -0.87 -7.57
C ASP A 109 0.41 -1.62 -6.35
N VAL A 110 1.00 -2.77 -6.04
CA VAL A 110 0.62 -3.59 -4.89
C VAL A 110 1.50 -3.21 -3.71
N ILE A 111 0.90 -2.58 -2.70
CA ILE A 111 1.58 -2.13 -1.49
C ILE A 111 1.41 -3.19 -0.42
N ASP A 112 2.54 -3.81 -0.08
CA ASP A 112 2.62 -4.87 0.92
C ASP A 112 2.18 -4.36 2.32
N PRO A 113 1.42 -5.15 3.10
CA PRO A 113 1.02 -4.80 4.48
C PRO A 113 2.20 -4.46 5.40
N ARG A 114 3.37 -5.09 5.20
CA ARG A 114 4.61 -4.78 5.91
C ARG A 114 5.14 -3.40 5.53
N GLU A 115 5.10 -3.04 4.25
CA GLU A 115 5.50 -1.72 3.76
C GLU A 115 4.56 -0.63 4.32
N LEU A 116 3.25 -0.87 4.30
CA LEU A 116 2.25 0.03 4.89
C LEU A 116 2.53 0.26 6.38
N SER A 117 2.73 -0.82 7.13
CA SER A 117 3.02 -0.77 8.56
C SER A 117 4.31 0.00 8.82
N ALA A 118 5.40 -0.34 8.13
CA ALA A 118 6.70 0.30 8.30
C ALA A 118 6.66 1.81 8.01
N LYS A 119 5.98 2.22 6.93
CA LYS A 119 5.87 3.64 6.56
C LYS A 119 5.05 4.46 7.56
N MET A 120 4.00 3.88 8.12
CA MET A 120 3.10 4.57 9.05
C MET A 120 3.63 4.57 10.50
N LEU A 121 4.49 3.61 10.85
CA LEU A 121 5.02 3.44 12.21
C LEU A 121 6.48 3.91 12.37
N LYS A 122 7.22 4.22 11.30
CA LYS A 122 8.58 4.77 11.45
C LYS A 122 8.59 6.11 12.20
N LYS A 123 9.76 6.50 12.74
CA LYS A 123 10.00 7.76 13.47
C LYS A 123 9.39 8.98 12.76
N ASN A 124 9.72 9.16 11.49
CA ASN A 124 9.12 10.20 10.63
C ASN A 124 7.91 9.61 9.89
N LYS A 125 6.77 9.54 10.58
CA LYS A 125 5.54 8.87 10.12
C LYS A 125 5.06 9.42 8.78
N ILE A 126 4.79 8.53 7.82
CA ILE A 126 4.09 8.87 6.58
C ILE A 126 2.63 8.47 6.77
N ASN A 127 1.71 9.42 6.54
CA ASN A 127 0.28 9.14 6.66
C ASN A 127 -0.24 8.34 5.44
N LEU A 128 -1.37 7.65 5.61
CA LEU A 128 -1.92 6.80 4.54
C LEU A 128 -2.27 7.57 3.26
N ASN A 129 -2.70 8.84 3.36
CA ASN A 129 -3.00 9.67 2.18
C ASN A 129 -1.76 9.96 1.35
N GLU A 130 -0.63 10.21 1.99
CA GLU A 130 0.65 10.42 1.32
C GLU A 130 1.10 9.16 0.58
N ILE A 131 1.04 7.98 1.24
CA ILE A 131 1.32 6.69 0.60
C ILE A 131 0.40 6.44 -0.61
N SER A 132 -0.87 6.81 -0.48
CA SER A 132 -1.90 6.68 -1.51
C SER A 132 -1.58 7.56 -2.72
N HIS A 133 -1.31 8.85 -2.48
CA HIS A 133 -0.94 9.79 -3.52
C HIS A 133 0.34 9.38 -4.23
N ASP A 134 1.37 8.92 -3.50
CA ASP A 134 2.64 8.48 -4.09
C ASP A 134 2.46 7.28 -5.02
N SER A 135 1.53 6.38 -4.69
CA SER A 135 1.26 5.19 -5.52
C SER A 135 0.53 5.56 -6.81
N ALA A 136 -0.47 6.45 -6.72
CA ALA A 136 -1.14 6.99 -7.90
C ALA A 136 -0.19 7.80 -8.81
N MET A 137 0.63 8.69 -8.23
CA MET A 137 1.67 9.43 -8.97
C MET A 137 2.70 8.49 -9.60
N GLY A 138 3.07 7.42 -8.90
CA GLY A 138 3.95 6.38 -9.44
C GLY A 138 3.36 5.66 -10.65
N LEU A 139 2.05 5.39 -10.67
CA LEU A 139 1.38 4.82 -11.84
C LEU A 139 1.42 5.79 -13.04
N ILE A 140 1.15 7.08 -12.81
CA ILE A 140 1.20 8.12 -13.86
C ILE A 140 2.61 8.22 -14.44
N ASP A 141 3.62 8.37 -13.58
CA ASP A 141 5.03 8.46 -13.97
C ASP A 141 5.48 7.23 -14.76
N ARG A 142 5.03 6.03 -14.36
CA ARG A 142 5.27 4.80 -15.12
C ARG A 142 4.70 4.89 -16.54
N VAL A 143 3.41 5.21 -16.69
CA VAL A 143 2.75 5.32 -18.01
C VAL A 143 3.44 6.36 -18.90
N LEU A 144 3.88 7.49 -18.33
CA LEU A 144 4.64 8.51 -19.06
C LEU A 144 6.01 8.00 -19.53
N LYS A 145 6.75 7.32 -18.66
CA LYS A 145 8.08 6.74 -18.99
C LYS A 145 8.00 5.67 -20.08
N MET A 146 6.82 5.11 -20.30
CA MET A 146 6.56 4.14 -21.33
C MET A 146 6.26 4.79 -22.70
N GLY A 147 6.31 6.13 -22.79
CA GLY A 147 6.13 6.86 -24.05
C GLY A 147 4.67 7.04 -24.46
N VAL A 148 3.71 6.79 -23.56
CA VAL A 148 2.28 7.08 -23.83
C VAL A 148 2.05 8.58 -23.74
N LEU A 149 1.43 9.16 -24.76
CA LEU A 149 0.99 10.56 -24.80
C LEU A 149 -0.25 10.74 -23.91
N LEU A 150 -0.02 10.73 -22.60
CA LEU A 150 -1.06 10.88 -21.59
C LEU A 150 -1.48 12.35 -21.48
N THR A 151 -2.76 12.63 -21.74
CA THR A 151 -3.29 14.01 -21.80
C THR A 151 -4.32 14.29 -20.71
N GLU A 152 -5.09 13.29 -20.28
CA GLU A 152 -6.09 13.45 -19.23
C GLU A 152 -6.06 12.27 -18.24
N VAL A 153 -6.15 12.56 -16.94
CA VAL A 153 -6.16 11.54 -15.88
C VAL A 153 -7.34 11.77 -14.95
N TYR A 154 -8.13 10.73 -14.75
CA TYR A 154 -9.30 10.68 -13.89
C TYR A 154 -8.96 9.85 -12.64
N VAL A 155 -9.21 10.38 -11.45
CA VAL A 155 -8.82 9.73 -10.19
C VAL A 155 -10.01 9.67 -9.24
N ASP A 156 -10.32 8.48 -8.70
CA ASP A 156 -11.24 8.36 -7.58
C ASP A 156 -10.58 8.81 -6.28
N THR A 157 -11.34 9.49 -5.43
CA THR A 157 -10.85 9.88 -4.10
C THR A 157 -11.91 9.77 -3.04
N VAL A 158 -11.47 9.41 -1.84
CA VAL A 158 -12.26 9.52 -0.61
C VAL A 158 -12.11 10.89 0.07
N GLY A 159 -11.15 11.70 -0.36
CA GLY A 159 -10.71 12.93 0.31
C GLY A 159 -11.24 14.23 -0.30
N ASP A 160 -10.46 15.29 -0.08
CA ASP A 160 -10.66 16.60 -0.69
C ASP A 160 -10.11 16.58 -2.13
N ALA A 161 -11.03 16.49 -3.09
CA ALA A 161 -10.71 16.41 -4.51
C ALA A 161 -9.90 17.62 -5.01
N GLY A 162 -10.25 18.83 -4.57
CA GLY A 162 -9.61 20.05 -5.04
C GLY A 162 -8.14 20.14 -4.63
N LYS A 163 -7.83 19.79 -3.37
CA LYS A 163 -6.43 19.74 -2.90
C LYS A 163 -5.62 18.70 -3.65
N TYR A 164 -6.21 17.54 -3.92
CA TYR A 164 -5.51 16.46 -4.59
C TYR A 164 -5.27 16.79 -6.07
N GLU A 165 -6.26 17.34 -6.75
CA GLU A 165 -6.14 17.83 -8.12
C GLU A 165 -5.07 18.90 -8.24
N ALA A 166 -5.07 19.90 -7.34
CA ALA A 166 -4.03 20.94 -7.33
C ALA A 166 -2.62 20.38 -7.12
N LYS A 167 -2.48 19.34 -6.28
CA LYS A 167 -1.20 18.64 -6.09
C LYS A 167 -0.75 17.95 -7.38
N LEU A 168 -1.64 17.21 -8.04
CA LEU A 168 -1.34 16.48 -9.28
C LEU A 168 -1.00 17.43 -10.42
N SER A 169 -1.81 18.47 -10.64
CA SER A 169 -1.60 19.49 -11.67
C SER A 169 -0.30 20.27 -11.48
N LYS A 170 0.16 20.45 -10.23
CA LYS A 170 1.47 21.06 -9.95
C LYS A 170 2.64 20.15 -10.36
N ILE A 171 2.49 18.83 -10.19
CA ILE A 171 3.55 17.85 -10.45
C ILE A 171 3.61 17.48 -11.94
N PHE A 172 2.44 17.36 -12.59
CA PHE A 172 2.31 17.01 -14.01
C PHE A 172 1.54 18.10 -14.77
N PRO A 173 2.15 19.28 -15.02
CA PRO A 173 1.45 20.44 -15.58
C PRO A 173 0.93 20.25 -17.01
N SER A 174 1.45 19.28 -17.75
CA SER A 174 1.03 18.96 -19.12
C SER A 174 -0.19 18.04 -19.19
N ILE A 175 -0.69 17.55 -18.05
CA ILE A 175 -1.81 16.62 -17.95
C ILE A 175 -3.00 17.32 -17.30
N LYS A 176 -4.18 17.17 -17.90
CA LYS A 176 -5.42 17.60 -17.28
C LYS A 176 -5.89 16.56 -16.27
N PHE A 177 -6.02 16.96 -15.00
CA PHE A 177 -6.57 16.09 -13.97
C PHE A 177 -8.05 16.35 -13.73
N VAL A 178 -8.78 15.27 -13.45
CA VAL A 178 -10.14 15.33 -12.91
C VAL A 178 -10.17 14.40 -11.70
N VAL A 179 -10.25 14.98 -10.51
CA VAL A 179 -10.37 14.22 -9.27
C VAL A 179 -11.81 14.32 -8.79
N ALA A 180 -12.47 13.18 -8.60
CA ALA A 180 -13.87 13.15 -8.18
C ALA A 180 -14.11 12.04 -7.16
N LYS A 181 -15.15 12.23 -6.34
CA LYS A 181 -15.65 11.16 -5.48
C LYS A 181 -16.56 10.27 -6.31
N LYS A 182 -16.48 8.95 -6.13
CA LYS A 182 -17.24 7.97 -6.92
C LYS A 182 -16.94 8.11 -8.42
N ALA A 183 -15.70 8.42 -8.76
CA ALA A 183 -15.26 8.59 -10.14
C ALA A 183 -15.41 7.29 -10.94
N ASP A 184 -15.35 6.13 -10.27
CA ASP A 184 -15.65 4.81 -10.82
C ASP A 184 -17.07 4.72 -11.41
N SER A 185 -18.04 5.42 -10.83
CA SER A 185 -19.42 5.46 -11.34
C SER A 185 -19.63 6.49 -12.45
N LEU A 186 -18.69 7.43 -12.63
CA LEU A 186 -18.82 8.56 -13.55
C LEU A 186 -18.00 8.37 -14.83
N TYR A 187 -16.84 7.71 -14.71
CA TYR A 187 -15.85 7.61 -15.78
C TYR A 187 -15.52 6.13 -16.04
N PRO A 188 -15.80 5.59 -17.24
CA PRO A 188 -15.53 4.19 -17.57
C PRO A 188 -14.08 3.76 -17.37
N VAL A 189 -13.13 4.68 -17.62
CA VAL A 189 -11.70 4.45 -17.43
C VAL A 189 -11.33 4.23 -15.95
N VAL A 190 -12.02 4.94 -15.04
CA VAL A 190 -11.86 4.73 -13.60
C VAL A 190 -12.56 3.46 -13.16
N SER A 191 -13.73 3.13 -13.73
CA SER A 191 -14.40 1.86 -13.44
C SER A 191 -13.55 0.65 -13.84
N GLY A 192 -12.91 0.71 -15.01
CA GLY A 192 -11.97 -0.31 -15.45
C GLY A 192 -10.75 -0.41 -14.51
N ALA A 193 -10.17 0.72 -14.11
CA ALA A 193 -9.10 0.74 -13.10
C ALA A 193 -9.54 0.14 -11.75
N SER A 194 -10.80 0.36 -11.36
CA SER A 194 -11.42 -0.23 -10.17
C SER A 194 -11.44 -1.75 -10.22
N ILE A 195 -11.82 -2.32 -11.37
CA ILE A 195 -11.81 -3.77 -11.61
C ILE A 195 -10.39 -4.31 -11.50
N VAL A 196 -9.43 -3.66 -12.17
CA VAL A 196 -8.00 -4.02 -12.13
C VAL A 196 -7.49 -4.06 -10.68
N ALA A 197 -7.75 -3.01 -9.89
CA ALA A 197 -7.31 -2.93 -8.50
C ALA A 197 -7.96 -4.02 -7.62
N LYS A 198 -9.28 -4.18 -7.76
CA LYS A 198 -10.08 -5.11 -6.96
C LYS A 198 -9.72 -6.57 -7.22
N VAL A 199 -9.69 -6.98 -8.49
CA VAL A 199 -9.34 -8.36 -8.86
C VAL A 199 -7.93 -8.68 -8.40
N THR A 200 -6.97 -7.78 -8.64
CA THR A 200 -5.58 -7.96 -8.18
C THR A 200 -5.50 -8.11 -6.66
N ARG A 201 -6.22 -7.28 -5.89
CA ARG A 201 -6.26 -7.40 -4.43
C ARG A 201 -6.86 -8.73 -3.99
N ASP A 202 -7.99 -9.12 -4.56
CA ASP A 202 -8.73 -10.31 -4.16
C ASP A 202 -7.89 -11.57 -4.47
N ARG A 203 -7.25 -11.63 -5.64
CA ARG A 203 -6.25 -12.65 -5.99
C ARG A 203 -5.08 -12.68 -5.00
N ALA A 204 -4.48 -11.52 -4.70
CA ALA A 204 -3.33 -11.42 -3.80
C ALA A 204 -3.64 -11.90 -2.37
N VAL A 205 -4.86 -11.68 -1.88
CA VAL A 205 -5.28 -12.18 -0.56
C VAL A 205 -5.58 -13.68 -0.61
N ARG A 206 -6.28 -14.16 -1.65
CA ARG A 206 -6.62 -15.58 -1.84
C ARG A 206 -5.37 -16.46 -1.98
N GLU A 207 -4.37 -15.96 -2.68
CA GLU A 207 -3.10 -16.65 -2.95
C GLU A 207 -2.00 -16.29 -1.95
N TRP A 208 -2.33 -15.53 -0.90
CA TRP A 208 -1.35 -15.10 0.08
C TRP A 208 -0.64 -16.28 0.73
N VAL A 209 0.69 -16.27 0.64
CA VAL A 209 1.57 -17.22 1.32
C VAL A 209 1.99 -16.58 2.64
N LEU A 210 1.70 -17.27 3.74
CA LEU A 210 2.15 -16.85 5.06
C LEU A 210 3.60 -17.31 5.24
N ASP A 211 4.50 -16.36 5.51
CA ASP A 211 5.91 -16.63 5.78
C ASP A 211 6.08 -17.32 7.15
N GLU A 212 5.09 -17.18 8.05
CA GLU A 212 5.10 -17.68 9.41
C GLU A 212 4.74 -19.18 9.49
N THR A 213 5.52 -19.95 10.26
CA THR A 213 5.43 -21.42 10.30
C THR A 213 4.69 -21.98 11.53
N ALA A 214 3.71 -21.26 12.08
CA ALA A 214 2.95 -21.78 13.22
C ALA A 214 1.99 -22.92 12.80
N GLU A 215 1.83 -23.94 13.67
CA GLU A 215 1.10 -25.18 13.34
C GLU A 215 -0.37 -24.98 12.91
N ASN A 216 -1.01 -23.90 13.40
CA ASN A 216 -2.42 -23.61 13.12
C ASN A 216 -2.63 -22.46 12.12
N MET A 217 -1.61 -22.08 11.35
CA MET A 217 -1.74 -21.01 10.36
C MET A 217 -2.69 -21.44 9.24
N HIS A 218 -3.80 -20.72 9.08
CA HIS A 218 -4.76 -20.96 8.00
C HIS A 218 -5.19 -19.69 7.26
N ARG A 219 -5.67 -19.86 6.02
CA ARG A 219 -6.07 -18.76 5.13
C ARG A 219 -7.52 -18.29 5.27
N ASN A 220 -8.27 -18.81 6.25
CA ASN A 220 -9.64 -18.37 6.53
C ASN A 220 -9.66 -17.00 7.25
N PHE A 221 -9.22 -15.97 6.54
CA PHE A 221 -9.04 -14.60 7.04
C PHE A 221 -10.35 -13.84 7.26
N GLY A 222 -11.46 -14.33 6.70
CA GLY A 222 -12.67 -13.54 6.50
C GLY A 222 -12.48 -12.44 5.46
N SER A 223 -13.24 -11.35 5.59
CA SER A 223 -13.19 -10.22 4.66
C SER A 223 -11.87 -9.42 4.74
N GLY A 224 -11.14 -9.53 5.85
CA GLY A 224 -9.99 -8.71 6.21
C GLY A 224 -10.35 -7.33 6.78
N TYR A 225 -11.64 -6.99 6.87
CA TYR A 225 -12.07 -5.71 7.45
C TYR A 225 -12.15 -5.77 8.97
N PRO A 226 -11.80 -4.68 9.69
CA PRO A 226 -11.88 -4.63 11.16
C PRO A 226 -13.25 -4.94 11.76
N GLY A 227 -14.35 -4.77 11.01
CA GLY A 227 -15.71 -5.00 11.48
C GLY A 227 -16.14 -6.47 11.43
N ASP A 228 -15.49 -7.29 10.62
CA ASP A 228 -15.91 -8.66 10.32
C ASP A 228 -15.58 -9.63 11.48
N PRO A 229 -16.58 -10.37 12.01
CA PRO A 229 -16.37 -11.36 13.07
C PRO A 229 -15.29 -12.40 12.75
N GLN A 230 -15.23 -12.89 11.50
CA GLN A 230 -14.25 -13.91 11.12
C GLN A 230 -12.82 -13.34 11.15
N THR A 231 -12.65 -12.13 10.60
CA THR A 231 -11.37 -11.39 10.68
C THR A 231 -10.92 -11.17 12.13
N LYS A 232 -11.83 -10.79 13.03
CA LYS A 232 -11.52 -10.59 14.45
C LYS A 232 -11.09 -11.87 15.16
N SER A 233 -11.77 -12.99 14.87
CA SER A 233 -11.37 -14.31 15.41
C SER A 233 -9.97 -14.67 14.91
N TRP A 234 -9.75 -14.54 13.60
CA TRP A 234 -8.46 -14.85 12.99
C TRP A 234 -7.31 -14.07 13.65
N LEU A 235 -7.46 -12.76 13.84
CA LEU A 235 -6.47 -11.93 14.54
C LEU A 235 -6.21 -12.41 15.98
N LYS A 236 -7.26 -12.81 16.71
CA LYS A 236 -7.11 -13.30 18.08
C LYS A 236 -6.32 -14.62 18.13
N ASP A 237 -6.59 -15.51 17.19
CA ASP A 237 -6.05 -16.87 17.15
C ASP A 237 -4.61 -16.90 16.59
N HIS A 238 -4.26 -15.93 15.74
CA HIS A 238 -2.98 -15.87 15.04
C HIS A 238 -2.07 -14.77 15.61
N ARG A 239 -2.14 -14.52 16.92
CA ARG A 239 -1.22 -13.60 17.60
C ARG A 239 -0.15 -14.38 18.36
N HIS A 240 1.09 -13.92 18.26
CA HIS A 240 2.23 -14.42 19.00
C HIS A 240 2.61 -13.45 20.12
N TYR A 241 2.97 -13.99 21.30
CA TYR A 241 3.28 -13.18 22.49
C TYR A 241 4.42 -12.17 22.28
N ILE A 242 5.50 -12.60 21.60
CA ILE A 242 6.66 -11.76 21.26
C ILE A 242 6.47 -11.00 19.93
N PHE A 243 6.25 -11.72 18.82
CA PHE A 243 6.25 -11.13 17.47
C PHE A 243 4.96 -10.40 17.06
N GLY A 244 3.89 -10.46 17.85
CA GLY A 244 2.63 -9.84 17.50
C GLY A 244 1.89 -10.63 16.42
N PHE A 245 1.81 -10.11 15.21
CA PHE A 245 1.00 -10.70 14.13
C PHE A 245 1.83 -11.20 12.93
N PRO A 246 1.28 -12.12 12.13
CA PRO A 246 1.80 -12.46 10.81
C PRO A 246 1.92 -11.23 9.90
N SER A 247 2.82 -11.34 8.93
CA SER A 247 3.14 -10.35 7.90
C SER A 247 1.93 -9.84 7.10
N LEU A 248 0.86 -10.65 7.00
CA LEU A 248 -0.40 -10.27 6.38
C LEU A 248 -1.09 -9.08 7.08
N VAL A 249 -0.85 -8.91 8.39
CA VAL A 249 -1.53 -7.91 9.23
C VAL A 249 -0.87 -6.55 9.08
N ARG A 250 -1.69 -5.50 8.98
CA ARG A 250 -1.24 -4.12 8.97
C ARG A 250 -1.17 -3.56 10.38
N PHE A 251 0.00 -3.64 11.01
CA PHE A 251 0.24 -3.22 12.40
C PHE A 251 -0.11 -1.76 12.68
N SER A 252 -0.13 -0.90 11.66
CA SER A 252 -0.48 0.52 11.79
C SER A 252 -1.98 0.79 11.98
N TRP A 253 -2.85 -0.21 11.85
CA TRP A 253 -4.28 -0.05 12.07
C TRP A 253 -4.61 -0.01 13.56
N GLY A 254 -5.46 0.94 13.97
CA GLY A 254 -5.86 1.09 15.37
C GLY A 254 -6.55 -0.14 15.97
N THR A 255 -7.12 -1.01 15.12
CA THR A 255 -7.66 -2.32 15.54
C THR A 255 -6.61 -3.21 16.15
N CYS A 256 -5.35 -3.14 15.71
CA CYS A 256 -4.25 -3.95 16.25
C CYS A 256 -3.85 -3.50 17.67
N THR A 257 -3.97 -2.21 17.99
CA THR A 257 -3.59 -1.62 19.29
C THR A 257 -4.25 -2.30 20.48
N THR A 258 -5.49 -2.79 20.34
CA THR A 258 -6.17 -3.49 21.45
C THR A 258 -5.55 -4.84 21.76
N TYR A 259 -5.00 -5.53 20.76
CA TYR A 259 -4.39 -6.85 20.91
C TYR A 259 -2.95 -6.77 21.42
N PHE A 260 -2.27 -5.65 21.17
CA PHE A 260 -0.95 -5.34 21.74
C PHE A 260 -1.00 -5.00 23.23
N LYS A 261 -2.09 -5.26 23.96
CA LYS A 261 -2.11 -5.16 25.43
C LYS A 261 -1.78 -6.48 26.11
N ASP A 262 -1.89 -7.60 25.39
CA ASP A 262 -1.81 -8.96 25.93
C ASP A 262 -0.55 -9.75 25.46
N GLY A 263 0.50 -9.07 25.01
CA GLY A 263 1.83 -9.60 24.62
C GLY A 263 2.99 -9.02 25.43
N ALA A 264 4.22 -9.14 24.92
CA ALA A 264 5.46 -8.68 25.59
C ALA A 264 5.80 -7.21 25.31
N GLU A 265 6.17 -6.46 26.35
CA GLU A 265 6.53 -5.03 26.26
C GLU A 265 7.76 -4.77 25.40
N VAL A 266 7.61 -3.83 24.45
CA VAL A 266 8.68 -3.39 23.53
C VAL A 266 8.82 -1.89 23.62
N LEU A 267 10.00 -1.43 24.03
CA LEU A 267 10.33 -0.01 24.14
C LEU A 267 11.20 0.40 22.95
N TRP A 268 10.75 1.39 22.18
CA TRP A 268 11.51 1.93 21.06
C TRP A 268 12.26 3.20 21.46
N GLU A 269 13.45 3.43 20.89
CA GLU A 269 14.24 4.64 21.17
C GLU A 269 13.46 5.93 20.89
N SER A 270 12.63 5.91 19.83
CA SER A 270 11.77 7.03 19.45
C SER A 270 10.66 7.34 20.45
N ASP A 271 10.30 6.42 21.36
CA ASP A 271 9.31 6.68 22.40
C ASP A 271 9.85 7.60 23.50
N LYS A 272 11.18 7.69 23.65
CA LYS A 272 11.85 8.54 24.66
C LYS A 272 11.91 10.02 24.24
N ASP A 273 11.90 10.31 22.95
CA ASP A 273 12.00 11.67 22.41
C ASP A 273 10.69 12.50 22.54
N GLU A 274 9.53 11.86 22.77
CA GLU A 274 8.23 12.55 22.88
C GLU A 274 7.88 13.05 24.30
N ASP A 275 8.59 12.63 25.35
CA ASP A 275 8.35 13.11 26.73
C ASP A 275 9.11 14.42 27.05
N GLY A 276 9.84 14.99 26.08
CA GLY A 276 10.70 16.17 26.25
C GLY A 276 10.31 17.42 25.45
N GLY A 277 9.02 17.76 25.28
CA GLY A 277 8.67 19.00 24.58
C GLY A 277 7.19 19.39 24.49
N SER A 278 6.84 20.48 25.17
CA SER A 278 5.73 21.42 24.92
C SER A 278 4.28 21.00 25.20
N ASN A 279 3.75 21.55 26.30
CA ASN A 279 2.33 21.85 26.50
C ASN A 279 1.79 22.66 25.31
N ASN A 280 1.05 22.01 24.40
CA ASN A 280 0.18 22.72 23.47
C ASN A 280 -1.22 22.09 23.52
N GLN A 281 -2.13 22.80 24.18
CA GLN A 281 -3.56 22.49 24.23
C GLN A 281 -4.18 22.77 22.85
N ASN A 282 -4.15 21.79 21.93
CA ASN A 282 -5.13 21.59 20.82
C ASN A 282 -4.71 20.55 19.75
N GLY A 283 -3.94 19.52 20.12
CA GLY A 283 -3.62 18.42 19.21
C GLY A 283 -4.36 17.14 19.60
N LYS A 284 -5.11 16.52 18.67
CA LYS A 284 -5.64 15.16 18.83
C LYS A 284 -4.50 14.24 19.33
N ARG A 285 -4.70 13.58 20.47
CA ARG A 285 -3.74 12.66 21.11
C ARG A 285 -3.10 11.73 20.08
N GLN A 286 -1.82 11.96 19.85
CA GLN A 286 -0.94 11.25 18.93
C GLN A 286 -0.68 9.83 19.48
N LEU A 287 -0.87 8.80 18.64
CA LEU A 287 -0.52 7.42 18.99
C LEU A 287 1.01 7.33 19.12
N LYS A 288 1.53 7.09 20.33
CA LYS A 288 2.94 6.71 20.59
C LYS A 288 3.27 5.42 19.83
N LEU A 289 4.53 5.19 19.47
CA LEU A 289 4.96 3.85 19.00
C LEU A 289 4.73 2.79 20.09
N SER A 290 4.63 3.24 21.33
CA SER A 290 4.11 2.48 22.46
C SER A 290 2.60 2.08 22.39
N ASN A 291 1.85 2.48 21.35
CA ASN A 291 0.55 1.89 21.02
C ASN A 291 0.65 0.75 19.97
N VAL A 292 1.88 0.47 19.53
CA VAL A 292 2.34 -0.78 18.88
C VAL A 292 3.40 -1.46 19.80
N GLY A 293 3.32 -1.19 21.10
CA GLY A 293 4.19 -1.75 22.13
C GLY A 293 3.84 -1.18 23.51
N PHE A 294 3.03 -1.92 24.28
CA PHE A 294 2.85 -1.90 25.73
C PHE A 294 3.41 -0.70 26.54
N THR A 295 2.54 -0.10 27.35
CA THR A 295 2.99 0.72 28.48
C THR A 295 2.35 0.20 29.76
N SER A 296 3.17 -0.25 30.70
CA SER A 296 2.85 -0.11 32.12
C SER A 296 3.76 0.95 32.72
N LYS A 297 3.22 1.81 33.60
CA LYS A 297 4.05 2.64 34.47
C LYS A 297 4.79 1.71 35.44
N ARG A 298 5.93 1.16 35.01
CA ARG A 298 6.97 0.83 35.97
C ARG A 298 7.74 2.11 36.25
N ARG A 299 7.89 2.42 37.55
CA ARG A 299 9.06 3.17 38.00
C ARG A 299 10.25 2.44 37.42
N SER A 300 10.93 3.07 36.47
CA SER A 300 12.30 2.71 36.15
C SER A 300 13.07 2.82 37.45
N ASP A 301 13.39 1.68 38.07
CA ASP A 301 14.59 1.63 38.89
C ASP A 301 15.73 1.84 37.91
N GLU A 302 16.01 3.12 37.64
CA GLU A 302 17.19 3.56 36.93
C GLU A 302 18.39 3.03 37.71
N ILE A 303 18.97 1.95 37.22
CA ILE A 303 20.40 1.71 37.42
C ILE A 303 21.13 2.70 36.49
N GLU A 304 20.87 4.00 36.64
CA GLU A 304 21.74 5.02 36.10
C GLU A 304 22.89 5.18 37.09
N SER A 305 23.94 4.38 36.92
CA SER A 305 25.24 4.79 37.44
C SER A 305 25.62 6.04 36.67
N SER A 306 25.42 7.22 37.28
CA SER A 306 25.52 8.56 36.65
C SER A 306 26.82 8.88 35.89
N GLY A 307 27.77 7.95 35.81
CA GLY A 307 29.02 8.06 35.07
C GLY A 307 29.96 9.14 35.60
N LYS A 308 29.49 10.01 36.51
CA LYS A 308 30.22 11.14 37.08
C LYS A 308 31.49 10.63 37.73
N GLY A 309 32.64 11.09 37.22
CA GLY A 309 33.98 10.68 37.68
C GLY A 309 34.68 9.62 36.83
N ARG A 310 34.03 9.03 35.80
CA ARG A 310 34.67 8.06 34.90
C ARG A 310 35.36 8.73 33.70
N SER A 311 36.38 8.06 33.15
CA SER A 311 37.02 8.49 31.90
C SER A 311 36.00 8.60 30.77
N ARG A 312 36.13 9.67 29.97
CA ARG A 312 35.29 9.94 28.78
C ARG A 312 35.25 8.75 27.83
N PHE A 313 36.31 7.94 27.78
CA PHE A 313 36.40 6.75 26.93
C PHE A 313 35.27 5.75 27.20
N PHE A 314 34.98 5.44 28.48
CA PHE A 314 33.99 4.45 28.88
C PHE A 314 32.56 5.01 28.79
N GLN A 315 32.37 6.28 29.19
CA GLN A 315 31.10 6.98 29.07
C GLN A 315 30.61 7.03 27.62
N ALA A 316 31.49 7.40 26.68
CA ALA A 316 31.14 7.51 25.27
C ALA A 316 30.75 6.16 24.63
N ARG A 317 31.12 5.04 25.25
CA ARG A 317 30.86 3.68 24.75
C ARG A 317 29.81 2.94 25.57
N LYS A 318 29.22 3.60 26.59
CA LYS A 318 28.24 3.01 27.52
C LYS A 318 28.78 1.72 28.17
N LEU A 319 30.07 1.68 28.48
CA LEU A 319 30.71 0.53 29.13
C LEU A 319 30.67 0.70 30.64
N GLU A 320 30.16 -0.33 31.33
CA GLU A 320 30.00 -0.34 32.78
C GLU A 320 30.67 -1.56 33.40
N HIS A 321 31.25 -1.36 34.58
CA HIS A 321 31.80 -2.45 35.38
C HIS A 321 30.65 -3.17 36.09
N LEU A 322 30.47 -4.45 35.81
CA LEU A 322 29.51 -5.29 36.52
C LEU A 322 30.09 -5.71 37.86
N ALA A 323 29.41 -5.34 38.95
CA ALA A 323 29.81 -5.76 40.30
C ALA A 323 29.45 -7.23 40.59
N TYR A 324 28.45 -7.77 39.89
CA TYR A 324 27.95 -9.13 40.01
C TYR A 324 27.42 -9.60 38.66
N PHE A 325 27.46 -10.91 38.43
CA PHE A 325 26.91 -11.59 37.24
C PHE A 325 25.61 -12.31 37.60
#